data_AF-A0AA44IHH0-F1
#
_entry.id   AF-A0AA44IHH0-F1
#
_cell.length_a   1.000
_cell.length_b   1.000
_cell.length_c   1.000
_cell.angle_alpha   90.00
_cell.angle_beta   90.00
_cell.angle_gamma   90.00
#
_symmetry.space_group_name_H-M   'P 1'
#
loop_
_entity.id
_entity.type
_entity.pdbx_description
1 polymer ?
#
loop_
_entity_poly.entity_id
_entity_poly.type
_entity_poly.pdbx_seq_one_letter_code
_entity_poly.pdbx_strand_id
1 'polypeptide(L)'
;MPWKKLSIMLVITLILFTSNINFSHALSVKSPDIASNQYIKDLEIIDNYMYLLTKAVIMGTYKEDEINKNIKFIETLIDDLNIKVSKLPKEDTDAILAIQSILNFYKISLMKIQSYLETKDPDNLIDAINVFSLASSASKNLGKIISDAGK
;
A
#
# COMPACT_ATOMS: atom_id res chain seq x y z
N MET A 1 24.97 43.64 13.98
CA MET A 1 23.66 43.21 13.41
C MET A 1 23.57 41.73 12.93
N PRO A 2 24.63 40.88 12.86
CA PRO A 2 24.47 39.49 12.40
C PRO A 2 24.19 38.46 13.52
N TRP A 3 24.52 38.76 14.79
CA TRP A 3 24.41 37.78 15.89
C TRP A 3 22.99 37.36 16.24
N LYS A 4 21.98 38.24 16.08
CA LYS A 4 20.57 37.86 16.30
C LYS A 4 20.11 36.79 15.29
N LYS A 5 20.56 36.88 14.03
CA LYS A 5 20.21 35.90 12.98
C LYS A 5 20.88 34.55 13.22
N LEU A 6 22.12 34.57 13.69
CA LEU A 6 22.90 33.36 14.00
C LEU A 6 22.32 32.60 15.20
N SER A 7 21.88 33.34 16.24
CA SER A 7 21.20 32.77 17.41
C SER A 7 19.86 32.10 17.04
N ILE A 8 19.05 32.72 16.19
CA ILE A 8 17.79 32.13 15.72
C ILE A 8 18.04 30.86 14.92
N MET A 9 19.05 30.86 14.05
CA MET A 9 19.38 29.69 13.25
C MET A 9 19.83 28.52 14.13
N LEU A 10 20.59 28.78 15.19
CA LEU A 10 21.06 27.77 16.14
C LEU A 10 19.90 27.16 16.94
N VAL A 11 18.92 27.97 17.34
CA VAL A 11 17.71 27.51 18.04
C VAL A 11 16.84 26.63 17.14
N ILE A 12 16.64 27.00 15.87
CA ILE A 12 15.88 26.18 14.91
C ILE A 12 16.54 24.82 14.72
N THR A 13 17.87 24.79 14.54
CA THR A 13 18.61 23.52 14.39
C THR A 13 18.53 22.67 15.66
N LEU A 14 18.59 23.28 16.85
CA LEU A 14 18.46 22.56 18.11
C LEU A 14 17.06 21.94 18.28
N ILE A 15 16.00 22.68 17.93
CA ILE A 15 14.63 22.16 17.97
C ILE A 15 14.46 20.98 17.01
N LEU A 16 15.03 21.06 15.81
CA LEU A 16 15.04 19.94 14.85
C LEU A 16 15.83 18.73 15.37
N PHE A 17 16.93 18.97 16.11
CA PHE A 17 17.72 17.90 16.71
C PHE A 17 17.02 17.27 17.94
N THR A 18 16.38 18.06 18.80
CA THR A 18 15.67 17.57 19.99
C THR A 18 14.37 16.86 19.65
N SER A 19 13.76 17.19 18.50
CA SER A 19 12.59 16.48 17.97
C SER A 19 12.89 15.03 17.55
N ASN A 20 14.17 14.63 17.50
CA ASN A 20 14.62 13.28 17.17
C ASN A 20 15.06 12.43 18.38
N ILE A 21 15.00 12.93 19.62
CA ILE A 21 15.62 12.24 20.78
C ILE A 21 14.63 11.43 21.64
N ASN A 22 13.38 11.23 21.21
CA ASN A 22 12.48 10.27 21.88
C ASN A 22 12.81 8.79 21.56
N PHE A 23 13.93 8.50 20.90
CA PHE A 23 14.26 7.15 20.43
C PHE A 23 14.97 6.24 21.46
N SER A 24 15.19 6.68 22.70
CA SER A 24 16.06 5.94 23.64
C SER A 24 15.37 5.18 24.77
N HIS A 25 14.04 5.02 24.78
CA HIS A 25 13.35 4.24 25.83
C HIS A 25 12.48 3.06 25.35
N ALA A 26 12.52 2.69 24.07
CA ALA A 26 11.83 1.50 23.55
C ALA A 26 12.69 0.21 23.61
N LEU A 27 13.63 0.11 24.55
CA LEU A 27 14.59 -1.00 24.65
C LEU A 27 14.02 -2.30 25.26
N SER A 28 12.70 -2.49 25.27
CA SER A 28 12.11 -3.80 25.62
C SER A 28 10.74 -4.09 24.98
N VAL A 29 10.45 -3.57 23.79
CA VAL A 29 9.27 -4.02 23.04
C VAL A 29 9.71 -5.17 22.13
N LYS A 30 9.12 -6.35 22.32
CA LYS A 30 9.25 -7.47 21.37
C LYS A 30 8.92 -6.91 19.99
N SER A 31 9.90 -6.89 19.09
CA SER A 31 9.69 -6.57 17.67
C SER A 31 8.46 -7.31 17.17
N PRO A 32 7.56 -6.67 16.40
CA PRO A 32 6.50 -7.39 15.72
C PRO A 32 7.15 -8.48 14.87
N ASP A 33 6.48 -9.63 14.82
CA ASP A 33 7.01 -10.83 14.20
C ASP A 33 7.39 -10.55 12.73
N ILE A 34 8.54 -11.10 12.30
CA ILE A 34 9.16 -10.88 10.98
C ILE A 34 8.17 -11.19 9.84
N ALA A 35 7.19 -12.06 10.11
CA ALA A 35 6.10 -12.42 9.20
C ALA A 35 5.19 -11.24 8.83
N SER A 36 4.82 -10.36 9.78
CA SER A 36 3.89 -9.24 9.55
C SER A 36 4.39 -8.25 8.48
N ASN A 37 5.71 -8.05 8.42
CA ASN A 37 6.36 -7.14 7.47
C ASN A 37 6.30 -7.68 6.02
N GLN A 38 6.32 -9.00 5.82
CA GLN A 38 6.29 -9.57 4.47
C GLN A 38 4.92 -9.38 3.81
N TYR A 39 3.82 -9.55 4.55
CA TYR A 39 2.47 -9.35 3.99
C TYR A 39 2.22 -7.89 3.59
N ILE A 40 2.74 -6.94 4.38
CA ILE A 40 2.67 -5.51 4.06
C ILE A 40 3.48 -5.21 2.79
N LYS A 41 4.70 -5.73 2.67
CA LYS A 41 5.51 -5.57 1.47
C LYS A 41 4.84 -6.17 0.23
N ASP A 42 4.27 -7.37 0.35
CA ASP A 42 3.54 -8.01 -0.74
C ASP A 42 2.32 -7.15 -1.15
N LEU A 43 1.60 -6.56 -0.19
CA LEU A 43 0.51 -5.60 -0.45
C LEU A 43 1.00 -4.31 -1.13
N GLU A 44 2.14 -3.75 -0.72
CA GLU A 44 2.74 -2.58 -1.35
C GLU A 44 3.17 -2.86 -2.79
N ILE A 45 3.71 -4.04 -3.06
CA ILE A 45 4.06 -4.48 -4.41
C ILE A 45 2.79 -4.50 -5.28
N ILE A 46 1.70 -5.12 -4.80
CA ILE A 46 0.42 -5.15 -5.52
C ILE A 46 -0.12 -3.73 -5.75
N ASP A 47 -0.13 -2.87 -4.72
CA ASP A 47 -0.58 -1.47 -4.83
C ASP A 47 0.18 -0.70 -5.92
N ASN A 48 1.51 -0.85 -5.96
CA ASN A 48 2.35 -0.20 -6.94
C ASN A 48 2.05 -0.68 -8.37
N TYR A 49 1.89 -1.98 -8.58
CA TYR A 49 1.55 -2.50 -9.91
C TYR A 49 0.13 -2.11 -10.33
N MET A 50 -0.83 -2.09 -9.40
CA MET A 50 -2.19 -1.58 -9.65
C MET A 50 -2.18 -0.10 -10.03
N TYR A 51 -1.37 0.72 -9.35
CA TYR A 51 -1.19 2.13 -9.68
C TYR A 51 -0.63 2.31 -11.10
N LEU A 52 0.43 1.58 -11.44
CA LEU A 52 1.05 1.67 -12.77
C LEU A 52 0.09 1.21 -13.87
N LEU A 53 -0.65 0.11 -13.64
CA LEU A 53 -1.68 -0.37 -14.56
C LEU A 53 -2.75 0.70 -14.78
N THR A 54 -3.35 1.18 -13.70
CA THR A 54 -4.42 2.19 -13.74
C THR A 54 -3.96 3.45 -14.46
N LYS A 55 -2.75 3.93 -14.16
CA LYS A 55 -2.14 5.09 -14.83
C LYS A 55 -1.98 4.85 -16.33
N ALA A 56 -1.46 3.69 -16.74
CA ALA A 56 -1.29 3.36 -18.16
C ALA A 56 -2.64 3.36 -18.90
N VAL A 57 -3.67 2.76 -18.28
CA VAL A 57 -5.04 2.71 -18.84
C VAL A 57 -5.63 4.11 -18.99
N ILE A 58 -5.52 4.97 -17.97
CA ILE A 58 -5.98 6.37 -18.00
C ILE A 58 -5.27 7.17 -19.09
N MET A 59 -3.95 7.01 -19.21
CA MET A 59 -3.16 7.75 -20.21
C MET A 59 -3.40 7.24 -21.64
N GLY A 60 -4.06 6.09 -21.82
CA GLY A 60 -4.22 5.46 -23.13
C GLY A 60 -2.89 4.97 -23.73
N THR A 61 -1.80 4.96 -22.95
CA THR A 61 -0.46 4.61 -23.42
C THR A 61 -0.16 3.15 -23.14
N TYR A 62 -0.85 2.24 -23.83
CA TYR A 62 -0.63 0.80 -23.68
C TYR A 62 -0.88 0.04 -24.99
N LYS A 63 -0.19 -1.09 -25.15
CA LYS A 63 -0.57 -2.12 -26.12
C LYS A 63 -1.45 -3.15 -25.43
N GLU A 64 -2.44 -3.67 -26.13
CA GLU A 64 -3.41 -4.62 -25.59
C GLU A 64 -2.74 -5.89 -25.04
N ASP A 65 -1.76 -6.43 -25.76
CA ASP A 65 -1.03 -7.63 -25.34
C ASP A 65 -0.22 -7.38 -24.06
N GLU A 66 0.34 -6.17 -23.92
CA GLU A 66 1.15 -5.78 -22.75
C GLU A 66 0.25 -5.52 -21.53
N ILE A 67 -0.88 -4.84 -21.72
CA ILE A 67 -1.82 -4.56 -20.62
C ILE A 67 -2.43 -5.86 -20.06
N ASN A 68 -2.76 -6.81 -20.94
CA ASN A 68 -3.28 -8.12 -20.54
C ASN A 68 -2.26 -8.95 -19.76
N LYS A 69 -0.96 -8.86 -20.11
CA LYS A 69 0.12 -9.48 -19.32
C LYS A 69 0.24 -8.86 -17.94
N ASN A 70 0.16 -7.52 -17.85
CA ASN A 70 0.22 -6.81 -16.57
C ASN A 70 -0.95 -7.19 -15.66
N ILE A 71 -2.16 -7.29 -16.21
CA ILE A 71 -3.34 -7.73 -15.45
C ILE A 71 -3.12 -9.14 -14.87
N LYS A 72 -2.74 -10.11 -15.71
CA LYS A 72 -2.48 -11.49 -15.26
C LYS A 72 -1.37 -11.59 -14.21
N PHE A 73 -0.35 -10.76 -14.36
CA PHE A 73 0.73 -10.69 -13.39
C PHE A 73 0.21 -10.21 -12.03
N ILE A 74 -0.63 -9.17 -11.99
CA ILE A 74 -1.22 -8.68 -10.74
C ILE A 74 -2.19 -9.71 -10.15
N GLU A 75 -3.02 -10.36 -10.97
CA GLU A 75 -3.88 -11.46 -10.52
C GLU A 75 -3.08 -12.56 -9.81
N THR A 76 -1.93 -12.93 -10.38
CA THR A 76 -1.01 -13.91 -9.79
C THR A 76 -0.46 -13.45 -8.44
N LEU A 77 -0.06 -12.18 -8.31
CA LEU A 77 0.41 -11.61 -7.04
C LEU A 77 -0.69 -11.63 -5.97
N ILE A 78 -1.91 -11.27 -6.37
CA ILE A 78 -3.07 -11.29 -5.47
C ILE A 78 -3.35 -12.71 -4.98
N ASP A 79 -3.37 -13.69 -5.89
CA ASP A 79 -3.64 -15.08 -5.55
C ASP A 79 -2.55 -15.68 -4.66
N ASP A 80 -1.28 -15.41 -4.95
CA ASP A 80 -0.15 -15.84 -4.12
C ASP A 80 -0.26 -15.28 -2.69
N LEU A 81 -0.53 -13.99 -2.55
CA LEU A 81 -0.70 -13.38 -1.23
C LEU A 81 -1.93 -13.94 -0.51
N ASN A 82 -3.04 -14.16 -1.20
CA ASN A 82 -4.24 -14.74 -0.59
C ASN A 82 -3.97 -16.17 -0.07
N ILE A 83 -3.19 -16.97 -0.82
CA ILE A 83 -2.73 -18.29 -0.37
C ILE A 83 -1.86 -18.18 0.87
N LYS A 84 -0.88 -17.26 0.88
CA LYS A 84 0.01 -17.03 2.03
C LYS A 84 -0.77 -16.62 3.28
N VAL A 85 -1.75 -15.73 3.13
CA VAL A 85 -2.61 -15.25 4.22
C VAL A 85 -3.52 -16.35 4.74
N SER A 86 -4.04 -17.23 3.88
CA SER A 86 -4.89 -18.36 4.31
C SER A 86 -4.18 -19.39 5.21
N LYS A 87 -2.84 -19.36 5.24
CA LYS A 87 -2.00 -20.24 6.06
C LYS A 87 -1.65 -19.64 7.42
N LEU A 88 -2.06 -18.40 7.70
CA LEU A 88 -1.86 -17.78 9.00
C LEU A 88 -2.66 -18.48 10.10
N PRO A 89 -2.19 -18.47 11.36
CA PRO A 89 -2.92 -18.99 12.51
C PRO A 89 -4.29 -18.32 12.66
N LYS A 90 -5.27 -19.06 13.20
CA LYS A 90 -6.61 -18.52 13.45
C LYS A 90 -6.62 -17.39 14.49
N GLU A 91 -5.59 -17.29 15.33
CA GLU A 91 -5.46 -16.18 16.26
C GLU A 91 -5.31 -14.82 15.54
N ASP A 92 -4.82 -14.81 14.29
CA ASP A 92 -4.63 -13.60 13.47
C ASP A 92 -5.85 -13.28 12.57
N THR A 93 -7.04 -13.74 12.97
CA THR A 93 -8.28 -13.62 12.16
C THR A 93 -8.53 -12.21 11.65
N ASP A 94 -8.33 -11.18 12.47
CA ASP A 94 -8.56 -9.79 12.07
C ASP A 94 -7.62 -9.32 10.95
N ALA A 95 -6.34 -9.69 11.04
CA ALA A 95 -5.34 -9.37 10.02
C ALA A 95 -5.62 -10.15 8.72
N ILE A 96 -5.99 -11.43 8.83
CA ILE A 96 -6.39 -12.26 7.70
C ILE A 96 -7.56 -11.62 6.94
N LEU A 97 -8.63 -11.24 7.66
CA LEU A 97 -9.82 -10.65 7.07
C LEU A 97 -9.52 -9.28 6.46
N ALA A 98 -8.70 -8.46 7.11
CA ALA A 98 -8.30 -7.15 6.58
C ALA A 98 -7.53 -7.30 5.25
N ILE A 99 -6.52 -8.17 5.20
CA ILE A 99 -5.73 -8.38 3.99
C ILE A 99 -6.60 -8.95 2.87
N GLN A 100 -7.41 -9.98 3.17
CA GLN A 100 -8.32 -10.57 2.18
C GLN A 100 -9.32 -9.56 1.61
N SER A 101 -9.85 -8.67 2.45
CA SER A 101 -10.74 -7.59 2.01
C SER A 101 -10.03 -6.63 1.05
N ILE A 102 -8.81 -6.22 1.36
CA ILE A 102 -7.99 -5.37 0.48
C ILE A 102 -7.73 -6.05 -0.86
N LEU A 103 -7.34 -7.34 -0.83
CA LEU A 103 -7.10 -8.13 -2.04
C LEU A 103 -8.35 -8.25 -2.91
N ASN A 104 -9.52 -8.43 -2.31
CA ASN A 104 -10.79 -8.48 -3.03
C ASN A 104 -11.12 -7.15 -3.70
N PHE A 105 -10.85 -6.01 -3.05
CA PHE A 105 -11.01 -4.70 -3.71
C PHE A 105 -10.06 -4.55 -4.89
N TYR A 106 -8.79 -4.98 -4.79
CA TYR A 106 -7.90 -4.97 -5.96
C TYR A 106 -8.42 -5.85 -7.10
N LYS A 107 -8.96 -7.04 -6.82
CA LYS A 107 -9.59 -7.88 -7.85
C LYS A 107 -10.78 -7.19 -8.53
N ILE A 108 -11.67 -6.57 -7.75
CA ILE A 108 -12.82 -5.86 -8.31
C ILE A 108 -12.36 -4.71 -9.22
N SER A 109 -11.32 -3.97 -8.79
CA SER A 109 -10.74 -2.92 -9.63
C SER A 109 -10.16 -3.48 -10.93
N LEU A 110 -9.43 -4.60 -10.89
CA LEU A 110 -8.92 -5.27 -12.10
C LEU A 110 -10.05 -5.70 -13.04
N MET A 111 -11.12 -6.31 -12.51
CA MET A 111 -12.28 -6.70 -13.31
C MET A 111 -12.90 -5.49 -14.01
N LYS A 112 -12.99 -4.35 -13.33
CA LYS A 112 -13.50 -3.10 -13.90
C LYS A 112 -12.57 -2.51 -14.96
N ILE A 113 -11.25 -2.59 -14.77
CA ILE A 113 -10.26 -2.25 -15.81
C ILE A 113 -10.47 -3.15 -17.04
N GLN A 114 -10.59 -4.46 -16.86
CA GLN A 114 -10.85 -5.40 -17.96
C GLN A 114 -12.15 -5.05 -18.70
N SER A 115 -13.24 -4.81 -17.97
CA SER A 115 -14.51 -4.38 -18.58
C SER A 115 -14.37 -3.07 -19.37
N TYR A 116 -13.62 -2.09 -18.87
CA TYR A 116 -13.33 -0.87 -19.64
C TYR A 116 -12.51 -1.16 -20.90
N LEU A 117 -11.49 -2.03 -20.82
CA LEU A 117 -10.66 -2.38 -21.97
C LEU A 117 -11.48 -3.02 -23.09
N GLU A 118 -12.47 -3.85 -22.74
CA GLU A 118 -13.37 -4.54 -23.68
C GLU A 118 -14.46 -3.61 -24.24
N THR A 119 -15.12 -2.84 -23.37
CA THR A 119 -16.34 -2.09 -23.72
C THR A 119 -16.08 -0.63 -24.09
N LYS A 120 -14.93 -0.08 -23.67
CA LYS A 120 -14.60 1.35 -23.67
C LYS A 120 -15.61 2.22 -22.89
N ASP A 121 -16.40 1.63 -22.01
CA ASP A 121 -17.35 2.33 -21.16
C ASP A 121 -16.61 3.09 -20.02
N PRO A 122 -16.62 4.44 -20.03
CA PRO A 122 -15.90 5.23 -19.05
C PRO A 122 -16.37 5.01 -17.60
N ASP A 123 -17.61 4.57 -17.39
CA ASP A 123 -18.11 4.29 -16.03
C ASP A 123 -17.35 3.13 -15.40
N ASN A 124 -16.96 2.12 -16.18
CA ASN A 124 -16.11 1.03 -15.69
C ASN A 124 -14.70 1.51 -15.31
N LEU A 125 -14.15 2.51 -16.02
CA LEU A 125 -12.86 3.09 -15.66
C LEU A 125 -12.96 3.92 -14.37
N ILE A 126 -14.02 4.71 -14.21
CA ILE A 126 -14.27 5.51 -13.00
C ILE A 126 -14.44 4.57 -11.79
N ASP A 127 -15.25 3.51 -11.92
CA ASP A 127 -15.42 2.49 -10.90
C ASP A 127 -14.10 1.83 -10.52
N ALA A 128 -13.29 1.44 -11.52
CA ALA A 128 -11.98 0.84 -11.27
C ALA A 128 -11.08 1.74 -10.43
N ILE A 129 -11.02 3.03 -10.76
CA ILE A 129 -10.21 4.04 -10.04
C ILE A 129 -10.72 4.22 -8.61
N ASN A 130 -12.03 4.33 -8.42
CA ASN A 130 -12.63 4.50 -7.10
C ASN A 130 -12.33 3.30 -6.19
N VAL A 131 -12.56 2.09 -6.70
CA VAL A 131 -12.30 0.86 -5.94
C VAL A 131 -10.80 0.69 -5.65
N PHE A 132 -9.92 0.98 -6.62
CA PHE A 132 -8.47 0.99 -6.39
C PHE A 132 -8.06 1.98 -5.30
N SER A 133 -8.58 3.21 -5.34
CA SER A 133 -8.26 4.24 -4.36
C SER A 133 -8.63 3.83 -2.93
N LEU A 134 -9.79 3.18 -2.77
CA LEU A 134 -10.23 2.59 -1.49
C LEU A 134 -9.27 1.50 -1.03
N ALA A 135 -8.91 0.56 -1.91
CA ALA A 135 -7.97 -0.52 -1.60
C ALA A 135 -6.59 0.02 -1.19
N SER A 136 -6.05 0.98 -1.96
CA SER A 136 -4.75 1.61 -1.71
C SER A 136 -4.72 2.33 -0.36
N SER A 137 -5.78 3.06 -0.05
CA SER A 137 -5.92 3.77 1.23
C SER A 137 -6.01 2.79 2.41
N ALA A 138 -6.80 1.72 2.26
CA ALA A 138 -6.91 0.67 3.26
C ALA A 138 -5.58 -0.05 3.49
N SER A 139 -4.86 -0.40 2.41
CA SER A 139 -3.53 -1.02 2.45
C SER A 139 -2.53 -0.16 3.23
N LYS A 140 -2.46 1.13 2.91
CA LYS A 140 -1.56 2.08 3.62
C LYS A 140 -1.92 2.24 5.09
N ASN A 141 -3.20 2.26 5.42
CA ASN A 141 -3.65 2.35 6.82
C ASN A 141 -3.34 1.07 7.59
N LEU A 142 -3.52 -0.11 6.98
CA LEU A 142 -3.12 -1.39 7.58
C LEU A 142 -1.61 -1.42 7.87
N GLY A 143 -0.79 -1.00 6.91
CA GLY A 143 0.66 -0.89 7.10
C GLY A 143 1.04 0.03 8.26
N LYS A 144 0.35 1.18 8.40
CA LYS A 144 0.55 2.09 9.55
C LYS A 144 0.15 1.45 10.87
N ILE A 145 -1.04 0.85 10.95
CA ILE A 145 -1.54 0.23 12.18
C ILE A 145 -0.59 -0.87 12.65
N ILE A 146 -0.13 -1.74 11.74
CA ILE A 146 0.81 -2.82 12.10
C ILE A 146 2.18 -2.23 12.46
N SER A 147 2.66 -1.23 11.74
CA SER A 147 3.93 -0.56 12.05
C SER A 147 3.90 0.18 13.39
N ASP A 148 2.75 0.71 13.81
CA ASP A 148 2.58 1.42 15.08
C ASP A 148 2.30 0.46 16.23
N ALA A 149 1.62 -0.68 15.98
CA ALA A 149 1.46 -1.76 16.96
C ALA A 149 2.78 -2.49 17.26
N GLY A 150 3.78 -2.34 16.39
CA GLY A 150 5.13 -2.87 16.55
C GLY A 150 6.16 -1.92 17.16
N LYS A 151 5.78 -0.67 17.49
CA LYS A 151 6.62 0.30 18.21
C LYS A 151 6.33 0.24 19.70
#